data_AF-A0A7X8M1J9-F1
#
_entry.id   AF-A0A7X8M1J9-F1
#
_cell.length_a   1.000
_cell.length_b   1.000
_cell.length_c   1.000
_cell.angle_alpha   90.00
_cell.angle_beta   90.00
_cell.angle_gamma   90.00
#
_symmetry.space_group_name_H-M   'P 1'
#
loop_
_entity.id
_entity.type
_entity.pdbx_description
1 polymer ?
#
loop_
_entity_poly.entity_id
_entity_poly.type
_entity_poly.pdbx_seq_one_letter_code
_entity_poly.pdbx_strand_id
1 'polypeptide(L)'
;MTTMDGVFAGGDVARGPDTVISAIADGKKAAVSIDLYLGGKGKLNKGPKIDIPDTFDEDEIVALNRFPLDMLPVDKRMNMDNEVVLGFHKLNAMAESMRCLHCDRR
;
A
#
# COMPACT_ATOMS: atom_id res chain seq x y z
N MET A 1 -11.62 21.63 -1.59
CA MET A 1 -12.16 22.71 -2.42
C MET A 1 -11.05 23.71 -2.66
N THR A 2 -10.96 24.30 -3.84
CA THR A 2 -9.97 25.36 -4.10
C THR A 2 -10.54 26.72 -3.70
N THR A 3 -9.74 27.78 -3.82
CA THR A 3 -10.19 29.16 -3.61
C THR A 3 -10.93 29.74 -4.83
N MET A 4 -10.87 29.07 -5.98
CA MET A 4 -11.57 29.49 -7.19
C MET A 4 -12.95 28.83 -7.26
N ASP A 5 -13.98 29.64 -7.50
CA ASP A 5 -15.34 29.14 -7.62
C ASP A 5 -15.48 28.19 -8.82
N GLY A 6 -16.25 27.11 -8.63
CA GLY A 6 -16.40 26.04 -9.62
C GLY A 6 -15.15 25.17 -9.86
N VAL A 7 -14.04 25.40 -9.15
CA VAL A 7 -12.79 24.62 -9.31
C VAL A 7 -12.56 23.70 -8.11
N PHE A 8 -12.41 22.41 -8.40
CA PHE A 8 -12.22 21.35 -7.41
C PHE A 8 -10.90 20.61 -7.67
N ALA A 9 -10.23 20.18 -6.61
CA ALA A 9 -8.95 19.47 -6.67
C ALA A 9 -8.90 18.37 -5.59
N GLY A 10 -8.12 17.32 -5.87
CA GLY A 10 -7.92 16.15 -5.00
C GLY A 10 -6.73 15.32 -5.44
N GLY A 11 -6.24 14.42 -4.57
CA GLY A 11 -5.04 13.63 -4.84
C GLY A 11 -3.75 14.43 -4.67
N ASP A 12 -2.67 13.95 -5.29
CA ASP A 12 -1.31 14.47 -5.07
C ASP A 12 -1.17 15.96 -5.40
N VAL A 13 -1.89 16.44 -6.42
CA VAL A 13 -1.88 17.88 -6.78
C VAL A 13 -2.40 18.78 -5.66
N ALA A 14 -3.25 18.23 -4.76
CA ALA A 14 -3.87 18.98 -3.68
C ALA A 14 -3.16 18.81 -2.34
N ARG A 15 -2.54 17.65 -2.08
CA ARG A 15 -1.95 17.31 -0.76
C ARG A 15 -0.48 16.89 -0.79
N GLY A 16 0.12 16.74 -1.97
CA GLY A 16 1.42 16.10 -2.14
C GLY A 16 1.32 14.57 -2.20
N PRO A 17 2.45 13.86 -2.40
CA PRO A 17 2.48 12.41 -2.55
C PRO A 17 1.95 11.70 -1.30
N ASP A 18 0.97 10.81 -1.48
CA ASP A 18 0.32 10.05 -0.42
C ASP A 18 -0.21 8.70 -0.95
N THR A 19 -0.97 7.96 -0.15
CA THR A 19 -1.56 6.68 -0.56
C THR A 19 -2.63 6.83 -1.64
N VAL A 20 -2.76 5.79 -2.47
CA VAL A 20 -3.81 5.67 -3.50
C VAL A 20 -5.21 5.78 -2.89
N ILE A 21 -5.43 5.23 -1.69
CA ILE A 21 -6.72 5.28 -1.00
C ILE A 21 -7.09 6.72 -0.66
N SER A 22 -6.13 7.53 -0.22
CA SER A 22 -6.35 8.95 0.07
C SER A 22 -6.74 9.73 -1.20
N ALA A 23 -6.07 9.48 -2.33
CA ALA A 23 -6.41 10.12 -3.60
C ALA A 23 -7.83 9.73 -4.08
N ILE A 24 -8.23 8.46 -3.92
CA ILE A 24 -9.59 8.01 -4.22
C ILE A 24 -10.62 8.70 -3.31
N ALA A 25 -10.31 8.85 -2.03
CA ALA A 25 -11.19 9.55 -1.09
C ALA A 25 -11.38 11.02 -1.48
N ASP A 26 -10.34 11.70 -1.92
CA ASP A 26 -10.43 13.07 -2.42
C ASP A 26 -11.27 13.16 -3.70
N GLY A 27 -11.09 12.23 -4.65
CA GLY A 27 -11.91 12.14 -5.85
C GLY A 27 -13.40 12.01 -5.53
N LYS A 28 -13.76 11.18 -4.53
CA LYS A 28 -15.14 11.07 -4.04
C LYS A 28 -15.65 12.39 -3.46
N LYS A 29 -14.85 13.08 -2.63
CA LYS A 29 -15.25 14.38 -2.07
C LYS A 29 -15.43 15.45 -3.15
N ALA A 30 -14.54 15.48 -4.15
CA ALA A 30 -14.63 16.38 -5.28
C ALA A 30 -15.91 16.11 -6.10
N ALA A 31 -16.22 14.85 -6.40
CA ALA A 31 -17.44 14.48 -7.12
C ALA A 31 -18.72 14.88 -6.35
N VAL A 32 -18.76 14.68 -5.03
CA VAL A 32 -19.89 15.15 -4.19
C VAL A 32 -20.04 16.67 -4.29
N SER A 33 -18.93 17.40 -4.21
CA SER A 33 -18.94 18.87 -4.23
C SER A 33 -19.35 19.41 -5.59
N ILE A 34 -18.90 18.79 -6.68
CA ILE A 34 -19.31 19.11 -8.06
C ILE A 34 -20.81 18.87 -8.24
N ASP A 35 -21.33 17.73 -7.79
CA ASP A 35 -22.76 17.42 -7.90
C ASP A 35 -23.61 18.46 -7.15
N LEU A 36 -23.23 18.81 -5.91
CA LEU A 36 -23.91 19.84 -5.13
C LEU A 36 -23.83 21.23 -5.79
N TYR A 37 -22.66 21.59 -6.32
CA TYR A 37 -22.46 22.85 -7.02
C TYR A 37 -23.38 22.99 -8.25
N LEU A 38 -23.64 21.88 -8.94
CA LEU A 38 -24.54 21.81 -10.09
C LEU A 38 -26.03 21.61 -9.71
N GLY A 39 -26.38 21.68 -8.42
CA GLY A 39 -27.77 21.56 -7.94
C GLY A 39 -28.25 20.12 -7.70
N GLY A 40 -27.33 19.15 -7.70
CA GLY A 40 -27.58 17.75 -7.38
C GLY A 40 -27.78 17.48 -5.88
N LYS A 41 -27.66 16.20 -5.49
CA LYS A 41 -27.94 15.74 -4.11
C LYS A 41 -26.69 15.32 -3.34
N GLY A 42 -25.51 15.38 -3.97
CA GLY A 42 -24.24 14.92 -3.42
C GLY A 42 -24.20 13.40 -3.16
N LYS A 43 -25.08 12.62 -3.80
CA LYS A 43 -25.19 11.17 -3.56
C LYS A 43 -24.43 10.40 -4.64
N LEU A 44 -23.23 9.94 -4.30
CA LEU A 44 -22.45 9.07 -5.17
C LEU A 44 -23.02 7.66 -5.23
N ASN A 45 -23.00 7.08 -6.43
CA ASN A 45 -23.16 5.65 -6.60
C ASN A 45 -21.88 4.95 -6.13
N LYS A 46 -21.99 4.11 -5.09
CA LYS A 46 -20.85 3.37 -4.52
C LYS A 46 -20.74 1.94 -5.08
N GLY A 47 -21.59 1.58 -6.05
CA GLY A 47 -21.72 0.22 -6.52
C GLY A 47 -22.38 -0.71 -5.50
N PRO A 48 -22.48 -2.01 -5.81
CA PRO A 48 -22.90 -3.01 -4.85
C PRO A 48 -21.91 -3.08 -3.69
N LYS A 49 -22.39 -3.53 -2.52
CA LYS A 49 -21.51 -3.83 -1.39
C LYS A 49 -20.56 -4.94 -1.83
N ILE A 50 -19.26 -4.69 -1.70
CA ILE A 50 -18.24 -5.71 -1.91
C ILE A 50 -18.19 -6.55 -0.63
N ASP A 51 -18.34 -7.86 -0.78
CA ASP A 51 -18.10 -8.79 0.31
C ASP A 51 -16.59 -9.00 0.43
N ILE A 52 -16.03 -8.63 1.57
CA ILE A 52 -14.61 -8.83 1.85
C ILE A 52 -14.56 -10.10 2.69
N PRO A 53 -13.98 -11.20 2.19
CA PRO A 53 -13.89 -12.42 2.96
C PRO A 53 -13.04 -12.17 4.21
N ASP A 54 -13.52 -12.67 5.34
CA ASP A 54 -12.73 -12.71 6.56
C ASP A 54 -11.57 -13.70 6.36
N THR A 55 -10.34 -13.23 6.58
CA THR A 55 -9.15 -14.09 6.61
C THR A 55 -9.01 -14.70 7.99
N PHE A 56 -9.52 -15.93 8.16
CA PHE A 56 -9.24 -16.74 9.34
C PHE A 56 -8.00 -17.57 9.07
N ASP A 57 -6.90 -17.13 9.64
CA ASP A 57 -5.67 -17.88 9.65
C ASP A 57 -5.39 -18.24 11.12
N GLU A 58 -5.49 -19.54 11.43
CA GLU A 58 -5.30 -20.07 12.79
C GLU A 58 -3.83 -20.26 13.15
N ASP A 59 -2.92 -19.97 12.21
CA ASP A 59 -1.50 -20.19 12.43
C ASP A 59 -1.00 -19.39 13.65
N GLU A 60 -0.30 -20.10 14.53
CA GLU A 60 0.35 -19.56 15.71
C GLU A 60 1.50 -18.64 15.26
N ILE A 61 1.48 -17.38 15.69
CA ILE A 61 2.54 -16.44 15.36
C ILE A 61 3.79 -16.81 16.18
N VAL A 62 4.71 -17.52 15.53
CA VAL A 62 6.00 -17.85 16.12
C VAL A 62 7.02 -16.77 15.76
N ALA A 63 7.57 -16.12 16.79
CA ALA A 63 8.67 -15.18 16.61
C ALA A 63 9.97 -15.93 16.28
N LEU A 64 10.27 -16.07 14.99
CA LEU A 64 11.55 -16.59 14.51
C LEU A 64 12.55 -15.44 14.31
N ASN A 65 13.84 -15.73 14.50
CA ASN A 65 14.90 -14.81 14.12
C ASN A 65 14.97 -14.69 12.58
N ARG A 66 15.46 -13.54 12.09
CA ARG A 66 15.70 -13.35 10.66
C ARG A 66 16.75 -14.33 10.16
N PHE A 67 16.48 -14.99 9.05
CA PHE A 67 17.47 -15.81 8.38
C PHE A 67 18.54 -14.92 7.72
N PRO A 68 19.81 -15.35 7.73
CA PRO A 68 20.87 -14.60 7.08
C PRO A 68 20.67 -14.60 5.56
N LEU A 69 20.81 -13.41 4.97
CA LEU A 69 20.87 -13.21 3.53
C LEU A 69 22.28 -13.53 3.03
N ASP A 70 22.35 -14.10 1.84
CA ASP A 70 23.62 -14.24 1.15
C ASP A 70 24.05 -12.87 0.63
N MET A 71 25.25 -12.46 1.00
CA MET A 71 25.82 -11.17 0.67
C MET A 71 27.13 -11.37 -0.06
N LEU A 72 27.37 -10.57 -1.09
CA LEU A 72 28.67 -10.57 -1.75
C LEU A 72 29.76 -10.18 -0.74
N PRO A 73 30.91 -10.88 -0.68
CA PRO A 73 32.03 -10.49 0.18
C PRO A 73 32.46 -9.03 -0.05
N VAL A 74 32.81 -8.32 1.02
CA VAL A 74 33.05 -6.86 0.99
C VAL A 74 34.15 -6.46 0.02
N ASP A 75 35.22 -7.24 -0.04
CA ASP A 75 36.36 -7.10 -0.96
C ASP A 75 35.93 -7.11 -2.44
N LYS A 76 34.84 -7.81 -2.76
CA LYS A 76 34.31 -7.94 -4.13
C LYS A 76 33.24 -6.90 -4.48
N ARG A 77 32.90 -5.97 -3.57
CA ARG A 77 31.86 -4.94 -3.82
C ARG A 77 32.39 -3.68 -4.51
N MET A 78 33.72 -3.55 -4.63
CA MET A 78 34.39 -2.30 -4.99
C MET A 78 34.16 -1.86 -6.44
N ASN A 79 33.86 -2.80 -7.34
CA ASN A 79 33.67 -2.53 -8.75
C ASN A 79 32.21 -2.24 -9.15
N MET A 80 31.23 -2.37 -8.23
CA MET A 80 29.80 -2.07 -8.47
C MET A 80 29.14 -2.79 -9.67
N ASP A 81 29.80 -3.79 -10.26
CA ASP A 81 29.31 -4.51 -11.43
C ASP A 81 28.36 -5.67 -11.08
N ASN A 82 28.20 -5.99 -9.80
CA ASN A 82 27.46 -7.16 -9.33
C ASN A 82 26.46 -6.76 -8.23
N GLU A 83 25.38 -7.54 -8.13
CA GLU A 83 24.45 -7.44 -7.01
C GLU A 83 25.16 -7.74 -5.69
N VAL A 84 24.95 -6.88 -4.69
CA VAL A 84 25.55 -7.03 -3.37
C VAL A 84 24.72 -7.94 -2.48
N VAL A 85 23.39 -7.87 -2.62
CA VAL A 85 22.43 -8.72 -1.91
C VAL A 85 22.07 -9.86 -2.86
N LEU A 86 22.64 -11.04 -2.61
CA LEU A 86 22.43 -12.22 -3.46
C LEU A 86 21.10 -12.93 -3.14
N GLY A 87 20.40 -12.47 -2.09
CA GLY A 87 19.10 -12.96 -1.69
C GLY A 87 19.20 -14.18 -0.77
N PHE A 88 18.27 -15.12 -0.95
CA PHE A 88 18.20 -16.34 -0.16
C PHE A 88 18.35 -17.57 -1.03
N HIS A 89 19.04 -18.58 -0.52
CA HIS A 89 18.83 -19.94 -0.98
C HIS A 89 17.34 -20.33 -0.81
N LYS A 90 16.80 -21.13 -1.73
CA LYS A 90 15.38 -21.52 -1.79
C LYS A 90 14.79 -21.91 -0.43
N LEU A 91 15.50 -22.74 0.34
CA LEU A 91 15.03 -23.21 1.66
C LEU A 91 14.96 -22.07 2.68
N ASN A 92 15.93 -21.15 2.69
CA ASN A 92 15.93 -20.00 3.58
C ASN A 92 14.83 -19.01 3.19
N ALA A 93 14.54 -18.86 1.90
CA ALA A 93 13.44 -18.02 1.43
C ALA A 93 12.08 -18.53 1.94
N MET A 94 11.86 -19.85 1.87
CA MET A 94 10.66 -20.48 2.42
C MET A 94 10.58 -20.27 3.93
N ALA A 95 11.67 -20.49 4.67
CA ALA A 95 11.69 -20.30 6.12
C ALA A 95 11.46 -18.82 6.53
N GLU A 96 12.05 -17.86 5.81
CA GLU A 96 11.87 -16.43 6.08
C GLU A 96 10.41 -15.98 5.81
N SER A 97 9.73 -16.58 4.81
CA SER A 97 8.31 -16.30 4.56
C SER A 97 7.38 -16.78 5.68
N MET A 98 7.77 -17.84 6.41
CA MET A 98 7.01 -18.36 7.56
C MET A 98 7.10 -17.47 8.80
N ARG A 99 7.97 -16.44 8.79
CA ARG A 99 8.10 -15.48 9.89
C ARG A 99 7.08 -14.33 9.80
N CYS A 100 6.08 -14.41 8.91
CA CYS A 100 5.04 -13.39 8.80
C CYS A 100 4.35 -13.17 10.15
N LEU A 101 4.18 -11.90 10.56
CA LEU A 101 3.53 -11.55 11.82
C LEU A 101 2.03 -11.27 11.66
N HIS A 102 1.46 -11.52 10.47
CA HIS A 102 0.06 -11.23 10.13
C HIS A 102 -0.41 -9.85 10.64
N CYS A 103 0.25 -8.79 10.18
CA CYS A 103 -0.05 -7.41 10.62
C CYS A 103 -1.45 -6.91 10.25
N ASP A 104 -2.15 -7.66 9.41
CA ASP A 104 -3.57 -7.52 9.07
C ASP A 104 -4.52 -7.99 10.18
N ARG A 105 -4.06 -8.82 11.14
CA ARG A 105 -4.85 -9.26 12.32
C ARG A 105 -4.98 -8.19 13.43
N ARG A 106 -4.56 -6.95 13.19
CA ARG A 106 -4.43 -5.91 14.22
C ARG A 106 -5.60 -4.93 14.27
#